data_AF-A0A4R7DE37-F1
#
_entry.id   AF-A0A4R7DE37-F1
#
_cell.length_a   1.000
_cell.length_b   1.000
_cell.length_c   1.000
_cell.angle_alpha   90.00
_cell.angle_beta   90.00
_cell.angle_gamma   90.00
#
_symmetry.space_group_name_H-M   'P 1'
#
loop_
_entity.id
_entity.type
_entity.pdbx_description
1 polymer ?
#
loop_
_entity_poly.entity_id
_entity_poly.type
_entity_poly.pdbx_seq_one_letter_code
_entity_poly.pdbx_strand_id
1 'polypeptide(L)'
;MKKVILSVAVLGAFLLSCENESPTEFNSEIEAQEVQVDMSDFSLYVDEDDLSGKSASSFEKCVSMKNLEYRLSKNNGLAKKMYDIEYNTRKAIALKNQGKGKPGGGNDGGGTTPTIFEGAITIPVVVNIIEQFSGQVTQNQINSQIRILNEDFQNNNSNTAAVPSEFSSLVADVDVAFVLAGVNRVVNTKASWGTNDAMKIPSQGGIAPTDASSNLNLWVCEIGGGILGYAQFPGGSVATDGVVIGTDFFGETNAGGIYGKGRTGTHEVGHWLNLRHIWGDGRCNRDDFVADTPTSDAPNYNCPSYPTVNCRSADMTMNYMDYVQDDCMYMFTTGQNDRMRALFVAGGPKEGFVN
;
A
#
# COMPACT_ATOMS: atom_id res chain seq x y z
N MET A 1 38.98 -65.17 -18.21
CA MET A 1 40.04 -64.37 -18.86
C MET A 1 39.41 -63.57 -20.01
N LYS A 2 39.49 -62.22 -19.94
CA LYS A 2 39.42 -61.23 -21.05
C LYS A 2 38.12 -61.23 -21.91
N LYS A 3 37.50 -60.14 -22.35
CA LYS A 3 37.65 -58.67 -22.25
C LYS A 3 36.33 -58.07 -22.81
N VAL A 4 35.96 -56.89 -22.33
CA VAL A 4 34.95 -55.97 -22.89
C VAL A 4 35.29 -55.57 -24.34
N ILE A 5 34.32 -55.48 -25.26
CA ILE A 5 34.29 -54.50 -26.37
C ILE A 5 32.84 -54.10 -26.71
N LEU A 6 32.65 -52.78 -26.83
CA LEU A 6 31.49 -52.00 -27.26
C LEU A 6 31.45 -51.91 -28.80
N SER A 7 30.30 -52.02 -29.49
CA SER A 7 30.14 -51.51 -30.86
C SER A 7 28.68 -51.25 -31.24
N VAL A 8 28.49 -50.20 -32.04
CA VAL A 8 27.28 -49.45 -32.37
C VAL A 8 26.69 -49.87 -33.74
N ALA A 9 25.35 -49.81 -33.83
CA ALA A 9 24.44 -49.59 -34.97
C ALA A 9 24.57 -50.38 -36.29
N VAL A 10 23.42 -50.84 -36.82
CA VAL A 10 22.95 -50.56 -38.21
C VAL A 10 21.41 -50.71 -38.27
N LEU A 11 20.80 -49.74 -38.98
CA LEU A 11 19.41 -49.60 -39.43
C LEU A 11 18.81 -50.84 -40.13
N GLY A 12 17.50 -51.03 -39.97
CA GLY A 12 16.66 -51.84 -40.86
C GLY A 12 15.23 -51.30 -40.88
N ALA A 13 14.88 -50.60 -41.97
CA ALA A 13 13.58 -50.00 -42.21
C ALA A 13 12.52 -51.05 -42.57
N PHE A 14 11.33 -50.94 -41.97
CA PHE A 14 10.10 -51.53 -42.50
C PHE A 14 9.09 -50.42 -42.78
N LEU A 15 8.75 -50.30 -44.06
CA LEU A 15 7.71 -49.42 -44.61
C LEU A 15 6.35 -50.10 -44.47
N LEU A 16 5.39 -49.43 -43.82
CA LEU A 16 3.95 -49.63 -44.00
C LEU A 16 3.25 -48.25 -43.94
N SER A 17 2.92 -47.73 -45.13
CA SER A 17 1.86 -46.75 -45.43
C SER A 17 0.60 -47.55 -45.82
N CYS A 18 -0.67 -47.21 -45.61
CA CYS A 18 -1.50 -46.12 -45.04
C CYS A 18 -2.73 -46.86 -44.41
N GLU A 19 -3.61 -46.32 -43.56
CA GLU A 19 -4.53 -45.21 -43.82
C GLU A 19 -5.37 -44.91 -42.55
N ASN A 20 -5.41 -43.63 -42.16
CA ASN A 20 -6.45 -42.86 -41.47
C ASN A 20 -7.25 -43.43 -40.28
N GLU A 21 -6.79 -43.11 -39.06
CA GLU A 21 -7.66 -42.51 -38.04
C GLU A 21 -6.94 -41.29 -37.45
N SER A 22 -7.60 -40.14 -37.51
CA SER A 22 -7.09 -38.84 -37.06
C SER A 22 -6.85 -38.87 -35.53
N PRO A 23 -5.60 -38.75 -35.04
CA PRO A 23 -5.40 -38.33 -33.67
C PRO A 23 -5.63 -36.82 -33.66
N THR A 24 -6.66 -36.40 -32.95
CA THR A 24 -6.86 -35.03 -32.50
C THR A 24 -5.52 -34.39 -32.16
N GLU A 25 -5.15 -33.37 -32.93
CA GLU A 25 -4.08 -32.45 -32.60
C GLU A 25 -4.37 -31.88 -31.21
N PHE A 26 -3.62 -32.33 -30.21
CA PHE A 26 -3.33 -31.53 -29.03
C PHE A 26 -2.20 -30.56 -29.40
N ASN A 27 -2.52 -29.61 -30.28
CA ASN A 27 -1.91 -28.29 -30.32
C ASN A 27 -2.83 -27.39 -29.49
N SER A 28 -2.39 -26.47 -28.66
CA SER A 28 -1.07 -25.97 -28.33
C SER A 28 -1.33 -25.05 -27.13
N GLU A 29 -0.46 -25.15 -26.12
CA GLU A 29 -0.03 -23.99 -25.34
C GLU A 29 -1.14 -23.19 -24.64
N ILE A 30 -1.48 -23.63 -23.42
CA ILE A 30 -1.73 -22.64 -22.36
C ILE A 30 -0.38 -21.95 -22.14
N GLU A 31 -0.09 -20.90 -22.89
CA GLU A 31 0.96 -19.95 -22.53
C GLU A 31 0.54 -19.29 -21.22
N ALA A 32 0.95 -19.88 -20.09
CA ALA A 32 1.13 -19.09 -18.88
C ALA A 32 2.13 -17.99 -19.27
N GLN A 33 1.66 -16.76 -19.42
CA GLN A 33 2.55 -15.63 -19.68
C GLN A 33 3.52 -15.50 -18.52
N GLU A 34 4.71 -16.06 -18.68
CA GLU A 34 5.85 -15.84 -17.80
C GLU A 34 6.32 -14.40 -18.01
N VAL A 35 5.69 -13.48 -17.30
CA VAL A 35 6.25 -12.15 -17.11
C VAL A 35 7.39 -12.30 -16.10
N GLN A 36 8.61 -12.02 -16.56
CA GLN A 36 9.77 -11.92 -15.68
C GLN A 36 9.55 -10.71 -14.76
N VAL A 37 9.53 -10.96 -13.46
CA VAL A 37 9.41 -9.92 -12.43
C VAL A 37 10.76 -9.80 -11.75
N ASP A 38 11.39 -8.64 -11.88
CA ASP A 38 12.57 -8.32 -11.09
C ASP A 38 12.16 -8.06 -9.64
N MET A 39 12.85 -8.73 -8.71
CA MET A 39 12.69 -8.60 -7.26
C MET A 39 14.03 -8.31 -6.58
N SER A 40 15.08 -8.01 -7.35
CA SER A 40 16.45 -7.88 -6.84
C SER A 40 16.66 -6.66 -5.94
N ASP A 41 15.83 -5.64 -6.10
CA ASP A 41 15.73 -4.41 -5.30
C ASP A 41 14.76 -4.53 -4.11
N PHE A 42 14.03 -5.65 -3.98
CA PHE A 42 13.09 -5.82 -2.87
C PHE A 42 13.83 -5.91 -1.54
N SER A 43 13.66 -4.86 -0.73
CA SER A 43 14.11 -4.81 0.65
C SER A 43 12.98 -4.40 1.57
N LEU A 44 12.97 -5.01 2.76
CA LEU A 44 12.07 -4.64 3.86
C LEU A 44 12.75 -3.73 4.89
N TYR A 45 14.07 -3.53 4.78
CA TYR A 45 14.89 -2.83 5.77
C TYR A 45 14.92 -1.33 5.52
N VAL A 46 14.80 -0.51 6.55
CA VAL A 46 15.18 0.91 6.51
C VAL A 46 16.68 1.01 6.87
N ASP A 47 17.42 1.99 6.36
CA ASP A 47 18.85 2.13 6.74
C ASP A 47 19.00 2.39 8.26
N GLU A 48 19.88 1.65 8.96
CA GLU A 48 20.08 1.76 10.43
C GLU A 48 20.49 3.18 10.89
N ASP A 49 21.06 3.98 9.98
CA ASP A 49 21.45 5.37 10.23
C ASP A 49 20.23 6.28 10.43
N ASP A 50 19.04 5.92 9.92
CA ASP A 50 17.80 6.69 10.14
C ASP A 50 17.11 6.32 11.47
N LEU A 51 17.56 5.24 12.11
CA LEU A 51 17.16 4.87 13.48
C LEU A 51 18.10 5.44 14.55
N SER A 52 19.34 5.75 14.18
CA SER A 52 20.41 6.17 15.11
C SER A 52 20.98 7.56 14.82
N GLY A 53 20.54 8.20 13.74
CA GLY A 53 20.87 9.57 13.40
C GLY A 53 20.50 10.48 14.57
N LYS A 54 21.52 11.16 15.12
CA LYS A 54 21.38 12.24 16.10
C LYS A 54 20.60 13.40 15.49
N SER A 55 19.31 13.24 15.27
CA SER A 55 18.36 14.32 15.16
C SER A 55 18.11 14.83 16.59
N ALA A 56 19.02 15.68 17.05
CA ALA A 56 18.68 16.60 18.11
C ALA A 56 17.60 17.53 17.54
N SER A 57 16.34 17.15 17.73
CA SER A 57 15.09 17.81 17.32
C SER A 57 14.69 17.75 15.84
N SER A 58 13.90 16.73 15.49
CA SER A 58 12.90 16.74 14.41
C SER A 58 11.97 15.54 14.62
N PHE A 59 10.74 15.80 15.04
CA PHE A 59 9.75 14.79 15.43
C PHE A 59 9.33 13.94 14.21
N GLU A 60 9.51 12.62 14.31
CA GLU A 60 8.97 11.66 13.35
C GLU A 60 7.43 11.70 13.37
N LYS A 61 6.81 11.96 12.22
CA LYS A 61 5.37 12.20 12.09
C LYS A 61 4.55 10.95 11.76
N CYS A 62 5.12 10.03 10.99
CA CYS A 62 4.56 8.72 10.71
C CYS A 62 5.57 7.66 11.16
N VAL A 63 5.08 6.55 11.72
CA VAL A 63 5.93 5.42 12.14
C VAL A 63 5.58 4.11 11.43
N SER A 64 4.90 4.16 10.29
CA SER A 64 4.44 2.98 9.54
C SER A 64 5.57 2.04 9.14
N MET A 65 6.73 2.59 8.80
CA MET A 65 7.92 1.81 8.45
C MET A 65 8.55 1.14 9.68
N LYS A 66 8.66 1.84 10.80
CA LYS A 66 9.06 1.24 12.09
C LYS A 66 8.04 0.21 12.58
N ASN A 67 6.75 0.43 12.33
CA ASN A 67 5.68 -0.52 12.63
C ASN A 67 5.87 -1.80 11.81
N LEU A 68 6.19 -1.67 10.53
CA LEU A 68 6.52 -2.79 9.66
C LEU A 68 7.74 -3.58 10.17
N GLU A 69 8.86 -2.91 10.46
CA GLU A 69 10.07 -3.53 10.99
C GLU A 69 9.81 -4.26 12.32
N TYR A 70 9.06 -3.62 13.22
CA TYR A 70 8.62 -4.23 14.46
C TYR A 70 7.85 -5.52 14.18
N ARG A 71 6.88 -5.52 13.27
CA ARG A 71 6.09 -6.71 12.94
C ARG A 71 6.92 -7.81 12.30
N LEU A 72 7.88 -7.46 11.43
CA LEU A 72 8.83 -8.42 10.85
C LEU A 72 9.65 -9.11 11.93
N SER A 73 10.08 -8.37 12.97
CA SER A 73 10.79 -8.95 14.13
C SER A 73 9.93 -9.91 14.97
N LYS A 74 8.59 -9.81 14.88
CA LYS A 74 7.65 -10.64 15.65
C LYS A 74 7.06 -11.80 14.85
N ASN A 75 7.06 -11.72 13.53
CA ASN A 75 6.41 -12.69 12.66
C ASN A 75 7.33 -13.14 11.53
N ASN A 76 7.97 -14.29 11.72
CA ASN A 76 8.88 -14.89 10.73
C ASN A 76 8.21 -15.18 9.38
N GLY A 77 6.88 -15.31 9.32
CA GLY A 77 6.13 -15.53 8.08
C GLY A 77 5.77 -14.23 7.34
N LEU A 78 5.87 -13.07 7.98
CA LEU A 78 5.47 -11.79 7.38
C LEU A 78 6.39 -11.41 6.21
N ALA A 79 7.71 -11.63 6.35
CA ALA A 79 8.66 -11.33 5.28
C ALA A 79 8.30 -12.06 3.97
N LYS A 80 7.93 -13.34 4.07
CA LYS A 80 7.46 -14.11 2.90
C LYS A 80 6.16 -13.54 2.35
N LYS A 81 5.17 -13.23 3.19
CA LYS A 81 3.89 -12.66 2.72
C LYS A 81 4.11 -11.34 1.98
N MET A 82 4.99 -10.48 2.47
CA MET A 82 5.29 -9.22 1.81
C MET A 82 6.04 -9.41 0.49
N TYR A 83 6.96 -10.36 0.43
CA TYR A 83 7.59 -10.76 -0.83
C TYR A 83 6.54 -11.22 -1.85
N ASP A 84 5.61 -12.09 -1.44
CA ASP A 84 4.55 -12.59 -2.32
C ASP A 84 3.62 -11.45 -2.78
N ILE A 85 3.27 -10.51 -1.88
CA ILE A 85 2.47 -9.31 -2.20
C ILE A 85 3.20 -8.43 -3.22
N GLU A 86 4.49 -8.14 -3.01
CA GLU A 86 5.27 -7.31 -3.94
C GLU A 86 5.41 -8.00 -5.30
N TYR A 87 5.71 -9.30 -5.32
CA TYR A 87 5.84 -10.07 -6.55
C TYR A 87 4.54 -10.03 -7.36
N ASN A 88 3.39 -10.27 -6.72
CA ASN A 88 2.09 -10.21 -7.37
C ASN A 88 1.74 -8.80 -7.84
N THR A 89 2.10 -7.77 -7.07
CA THR A 89 1.90 -6.35 -7.43
C THR A 89 2.67 -6.02 -8.71
N ARG A 90 3.99 -6.28 -8.73
CA ARG A 90 4.83 -6.03 -9.91
C ARG A 90 4.40 -6.85 -11.11
N LYS A 91 3.99 -8.11 -10.91
CA LYS A 91 3.44 -8.95 -11.96
C LYS A 91 2.19 -8.33 -12.59
N ALA A 92 1.24 -7.87 -11.77
CA ALA A 92 0.00 -7.25 -12.25
C ALA A 92 0.27 -5.95 -13.03
N ILE A 93 1.20 -5.11 -12.54
CA ILE A 93 1.65 -3.88 -13.23
C ILE A 93 2.31 -4.21 -14.57
N ALA A 94 3.23 -5.18 -14.59
CA ALA A 94 3.95 -5.55 -15.81
C ALA A 94 3.01 -6.14 -16.88
N LEU A 95 1.99 -6.90 -16.47
CA LEU A 95 0.94 -7.40 -17.36
C LEU A 95 0.12 -6.26 -17.97
N LYS A 96 -0.36 -5.32 -17.12
CA LYS A 96 -1.07 -4.11 -17.57
C LYS A 96 -0.27 -3.35 -18.63
N ASN A 97 1.02 -3.11 -18.39
CA ASN A 97 1.89 -2.37 -19.29
C ASN A 97 2.12 -3.05 -20.65
N GLN A 98 1.98 -4.37 -20.74
CA GLN A 98 2.09 -5.10 -22.00
C GLN A 98 0.77 -5.14 -22.79
N GLY A 99 -0.29 -4.47 -22.32
CA GLY A 99 -1.64 -4.60 -22.87
C GLY A 99 -2.20 -6.02 -22.74
N LYS A 100 -1.63 -6.81 -21.83
CA LYS A 100 -1.92 -8.22 -21.61
C LYS A 100 -2.62 -8.36 -20.27
N GLY A 101 -3.91 -8.63 -20.34
CA GLY A 101 -4.75 -8.77 -19.16
C GLY A 101 -6.21 -8.79 -19.54
N LYS A 102 -6.93 -9.83 -19.16
CA LYS A 102 -8.40 -9.79 -19.23
C LYS A 102 -8.89 -9.20 -17.90
N PRO A 103 -9.80 -8.21 -17.90
CA PRO A 103 -10.46 -7.76 -16.69
C PRO A 103 -11.13 -8.96 -16.02
N GLY A 104 -10.56 -9.43 -14.91
CA GLY A 104 -11.01 -10.62 -14.21
C GLY A 104 -12.01 -10.27 -13.12
N GLY A 105 -13.29 -10.14 -13.49
CA GLY A 105 -14.42 -10.26 -12.57
C GLY A 105 -15.24 -11.48 -12.97
N GLY A 106 -14.90 -12.67 -12.45
CA GLY A 106 -15.60 -13.89 -12.85
C GLY A 106 -15.04 -15.17 -12.25
N ASN A 107 -15.95 -15.93 -11.64
CA ASN A 107 -15.76 -17.15 -10.86
C ASN A 107 -15.45 -18.39 -11.72
N ASP A 108 -14.38 -18.35 -12.52
CA ASP A 108 -14.02 -19.45 -13.42
C ASP A 108 -12.75 -20.14 -12.91
N GLY A 109 -12.93 -21.37 -12.40
CA GLY A 109 -11.90 -22.20 -11.74
C GLY A 109 -10.75 -22.68 -12.65
N GLY A 110 -10.03 -21.76 -13.27
CA GLY A 110 -8.75 -21.99 -13.95
C GLY A 110 -7.90 -20.74 -13.81
N GLY A 111 -6.72 -20.86 -13.18
CA GLY A 111 -5.86 -19.75 -12.76
C GLY A 111 -5.74 -18.60 -13.76
N THR A 112 -6.53 -17.55 -13.54
CA THR A 112 -6.45 -16.30 -14.29
C THR A 112 -5.32 -15.46 -13.73
N THR A 113 -4.36 -15.14 -14.56
CA THR A 113 -3.25 -14.24 -14.24
C THR A 113 -3.78 -12.90 -13.69
N PRO A 114 -3.43 -12.47 -12.47
CA PRO A 114 -3.98 -11.24 -11.90
C PRO A 114 -3.53 -10.03 -12.70
N THR A 115 -4.49 -9.34 -13.30
CA THR A 115 -4.34 -7.98 -13.84
C THR A 115 -4.65 -6.98 -12.74
N ILE A 116 -4.22 -5.73 -12.88
CA ILE A 116 -4.71 -4.66 -11.99
C ILE A 116 -6.24 -4.70 -11.92
N PHE A 117 -6.80 -4.53 -10.71
CA PHE A 117 -8.25 -4.51 -10.53
C PHE A 117 -8.83 -3.26 -11.20
N GLU A 118 -9.83 -3.42 -12.08
CA GLU A 118 -10.44 -2.30 -12.84
C GLU A 118 -11.88 -1.98 -12.38
N GLY A 119 -12.43 -2.74 -11.45
CA GLY A 119 -13.78 -2.51 -10.93
C GLY A 119 -13.88 -1.33 -9.97
N ALA A 120 -15.11 -0.96 -9.61
CA ALA A 120 -15.36 0.02 -8.55
C ALA A 120 -14.90 -0.56 -7.20
N ILE A 121 -14.16 0.23 -6.42
CA ILE A 121 -13.74 -0.12 -5.06
C ILE A 121 -14.50 0.78 -4.09
N THR A 122 -15.28 0.20 -3.20
CA THR A 122 -15.91 0.92 -2.08
C THR A 122 -15.45 0.30 -0.77
N ILE A 123 -14.76 1.08 0.05
CA ILE A 123 -14.17 0.65 1.31
C ILE A 123 -15.09 1.07 2.46
N PRO A 124 -15.71 0.11 3.17
CA PRO A 124 -16.41 0.38 4.42
C PRO A 124 -15.39 0.81 5.49
N VAL A 125 -15.63 1.93 6.16
CA VAL A 125 -14.76 2.47 7.21
C VAL A 125 -15.45 2.36 8.56
N VAL A 126 -14.79 1.70 9.52
CA VAL A 126 -15.19 1.70 10.93
C VAL A 126 -14.23 2.59 11.71
N VAL A 127 -14.77 3.66 12.28
CA VAL A 127 -13.99 4.63 13.08
C VAL A 127 -14.07 4.26 14.55
N ASN A 128 -12.94 3.85 15.12
CA ASN A 128 -12.77 3.42 16.50
C ASN A 128 -12.16 4.56 17.35
N ILE A 129 -13.00 5.30 18.07
CA ILE A 129 -12.59 6.51 18.79
C ILE A 129 -12.32 6.18 20.26
N ILE A 130 -11.12 6.53 20.72
CA ILE A 130 -10.72 6.43 22.11
C ILE A 130 -10.40 7.85 22.60
N GLU A 131 -11.36 8.44 23.29
CA GLU A 131 -11.35 9.87 23.65
C GLU A 131 -11.27 10.09 25.17
N GLN A 132 -10.76 11.24 25.61
CA GLN A 132 -10.61 11.53 27.04
C GLN A 132 -11.93 11.93 27.70
N PHE A 133 -12.86 12.46 26.92
CA PHE A 133 -14.22 12.77 27.33
C PHE A 133 -15.17 12.57 26.14
N SER A 134 -16.41 12.24 26.44
CA SER A 134 -17.42 11.95 25.41
C SER A 134 -17.59 13.15 24.46
N GLY A 135 -17.46 12.89 23.17
CA GLY A 135 -17.67 13.91 22.13
C GLY A 135 -16.47 14.84 21.89
N GLN A 136 -15.28 14.50 22.39
CA GLN A 136 -14.03 15.19 22.02
C GLN A 136 -13.81 15.12 20.51
N VAL A 137 -13.97 13.93 19.92
CA VAL A 137 -13.99 13.78 18.45
C VAL A 137 -15.42 14.01 17.97
N THR A 138 -15.63 15.10 17.25
CA THR A 138 -16.95 15.52 16.79
C THR A 138 -17.42 14.71 15.57
N GLN A 139 -18.73 14.65 15.34
CA GLN A 139 -19.26 14.05 14.09
C GLN A 139 -18.78 14.80 12.84
N ASN A 140 -18.52 16.10 12.94
CA ASN A 140 -17.99 16.90 11.84
C ASN A 140 -16.58 16.45 11.46
N GLN A 141 -15.71 16.13 12.43
CA GLN A 141 -14.37 15.57 12.16
C GLN A 141 -14.46 14.20 11.48
N ILE A 142 -15.38 13.34 11.91
CA ILE A 142 -15.59 12.03 11.27
C ILE A 142 -16.04 12.22 9.81
N ASN A 143 -17.07 13.04 9.60
CA ASN A 143 -17.61 13.29 8.28
C ASN A 143 -16.58 13.96 7.36
N SER A 144 -15.78 14.91 7.87
CA SER A 144 -14.74 15.55 7.08
C SER A 144 -13.61 14.60 6.74
N GLN A 145 -13.17 13.71 7.64
CA GLN A 145 -12.15 12.72 7.29
C GLN A 145 -12.62 11.79 6.16
N ILE A 146 -13.86 11.29 6.23
CA ILE A 146 -14.41 10.44 5.17
C ILE A 146 -14.52 11.21 3.85
N ARG A 147 -14.96 12.47 3.89
CA ARG A 147 -14.99 13.34 2.72
C ARG A 147 -13.59 13.54 2.12
N ILE A 148 -12.60 13.89 2.93
CA ILE A 148 -11.21 14.13 2.50
C ILE A 148 -10.60 12.88 1.87
N LEU A 149 -10.83 11.69 2.44
CA LEU A 149 -10.41 10.44 1.82
C LEU A 149 -11.04 10.28 0.43
N ASN A 150 -12.33 10.53 0.26
CA ASN A 150 -12.95 10.49 -1.08
C ASN A 150 -12.39 11.59 -2.01
N GLU A 151 -12.13 12.80 -1.52
CA GLU A 151 -11.55 13.89 -2.31
C GLU A 151 -10.15 13.52 -2.81
N ASP A 152 -9.29 13.03 -1.93
CA ASP A 152 -7.88 12.75 -2.23
C ASP A 152 -7.72 11.48 -3.09
N PHE A 153 -8.50 10.42 -2.84
CA PHE A 153 -8.43 9.17 -3.62
C PHE A 153 -9.22 9.21 -4.93
N GLN A 154 -10.02 10.24 -5.17
CA GLN A 154 -10.75 10.43 -6.45
C GLN A 154 -10.30 11.68 -7.20
N ASN A 155 -9.13 12.24 -6.85
CA ASN A 155 -8.59 13.45 -7.48
C ASN A 155 -9.57 14.65 -7.51
N ASN A 156 -10.39 14.77 -6.47
CA ASN A 156 -11.36 15.85 -6.28
C ASN A 156 -10.89 16.90 -5.26
N ASN A 157 -9.62 16.84 -4.85
CA ASN A 157 -8.97 17.85 -4.03
C ASN A 157 -8.75 19.15 -4.85
N SER A 158 -9.21 20.29 -4.33
CA SER A 158 -9.06 21.57 -5.02
C SER A 158 -7.60 22.00 -5.22
N ASN A 159 -6.68 21.52 -4.38
CA ASN A 159 -5.27 21.88 -4.45
C ASN A 159 -4.53 21.15 -5.58
N THR A 160 -5.11 20.11 -6.19
CA THR A 160 -4.49 19.38 -7.31
C THR A 160 -4.21 20.27 -8.51
N ALA A 161 -4.97 21.36 -8.69
CA ALA A 161 -4.68 22.36 -9.73
C ALA A 161 -3.32 23.06 -9.55
N ALA A 162 -2.68 22.95 -8.36
CA ALA A 162 -1.36 23.50 -8.08
C ALA A 162 -0.20 22.54 -8.42
N VAL A 163 -0.49 21.31 -8.91
CA VAL A 163 0.56 20.36 -9.34
C VAL A 163 1.44 21.01 -10.42
N PRO A 164 2.78 21.01 -10.25
CA PRO A 164 3.70 21.51 -11.27
C PRO A 164 3.48 20.84 -12.62
N SER A 165 3.67 21.59 -13.71
CA SER A 165 3.41 21.08 -15.07
C SER A 165 4.21 19.82 -15.40
N GLU A 166 5.39 19.65 -14.80
CA GLU A 166 6.24 18.46 -14.91
C GLU A 166 5.56 17.17 -14.43
N PHE A 167 4.68 17.25 -13.42
CA PHE A 167 4.00 16.08 -12.83
C PHE A 167 2.50 16.01 -13.17
N SER A 168 1.96 17.01 -13.86
CA SER A 168 0.53 17.13 -14.14
C SER A 168 -0.07 15.92 -14.89
N SER A 169 0.70 15.26 -15.76
CA SER A 169 0.25 14.05 -16.47
C SER A 169 0.29 12.78 -15.63
N LEU A 170 0.90 12.84 -14.43
CA LEU A 170 1.06 11.69 -13.53
C LEU A 170 -0.02 11.63 -12.46
N VAL A 171 -0.82 12.70 -12.29
CA VAL A 171 -1.89 12.76 -11.28
C VAL A 171 -2.89 11.63 -11.51
N ALA A 172 -3.12 10.82 -10.47
CA ALA A 172 -4.09 9.73 -10.51
C ALA A 172 -5.42 10.10 -9.87
N ASP A 173 -6.49 9.65 -10.54
CA ASP A 173 -7.72 9.24 -9.87
C ASP A 173 -7.56 7.75 -9.48
N VAL A 174 -7.57 7.44 -8.18
CA VAL A 174 -7.39 6.07 -7.69
C VAL A 174 -8.69 5.26 -7.85
N ASP A 175 -9.83 5.95 -8.01
CA ASP A 175 -11.17 5.37 -8.10
C ASP A 175 -11.47 4.41 -6.94
N VAL A 176 -11.20 4.91 -5.72
CA VAL A 176 -11.54 4.26 -4.45
C VAL A 176 -12.47 5.17 -3.66
N ALA A 177 -13.67 4.68 -3.35
CA ALA A 177 -14.63 5.38 -2.52
C ALA A 177 -14.58 4.87 -1.08
N PHE A 178 -14.79 5.76 -0.10
CA PHE A 178 -14.86 5.43 1.32
C PHE A 178 -16.24 5.75 1.87
N VAL A 179 -16.85 4.78 2.55
CA VAL A 179 -18.19 4.94 3.17
C VAL A 179 -18.11 4.65 4.65
N LEU A 180 -18.68 5.54 5.47
CA LEU A 180 -18.75 5.33 6.92
C LEU A 180 -19.69 4.15 7.21
N ALA A 181 -19.14 3.05 7.70
CA ALA A 181 -19.88 1.84 8.04
C ALA A 181 -20.27 1.79 9.53
N GLY A 182 -19.46 2.39 10.39
CA GLY A 182 -19.73 2.42 11.82
C GLY A 182 -18.81 3.33 12.61
N VAL A 183 -19.24 3.70 13.81
CA VAL A 183 -18.44 4.45 14.78
C VAL A 183 -18.53 3.74 16.12
N ASN A 184 -17.37 3.30 16.61
CA ASN A 184 -17.21 2.75 17.96
C ASN A 184 -16.56 3.82 18.84
N ARG A 185 -16.99 3.93 20.10
CA ARG A 185 -16.45 4.91 21.04
C ARG A 185 -16.16 4.29 22.40
N VAL A 186 -15.05 4.67 23.00
CA VAL A 186 -14.76 4.43 24.41
C VAL A 186 -14.12 5.68 25.02
N VAL A 187 -14.48 5.98 26.26
CA VAL A 187 -13.81 7.03 27.04
C VAL A 187 -12.66 6.40 27.82
N ASN A 188 -11.44 6.88 27.59
CA ASN A 188 -10.25 6.44 28.31
C ASN A 188 -9.27 7.60 28.47
N THR A 189 -8.90 7.89 29.72
CA THR A 189 -8.05 9.04 30.08
C THR A 189 -6.56 8.74 30.03
N LYS A 190 -6.16 7.59 29.46
CA LYS A 190 -4.75 7.27 29.22
C LYS A 190 -4.10 8.40 28.41
N ALA A 191 -3.01 8.95 28.95
CA ALA A 191 -2.35 10.13 28.39
C ALA A 191 -1.65 9.89 27.04
N SER A 192 -1.30 8.65 26.72
CA SER A 192 -0.71 8.27 25.44
C SER A 192 -0.84 6.76 25.24
N TRP A 193 -1.23 6.35 24.04
CA TRP A 193 -1.34 4.95 23.63
C TRP A 193 -0.05 4.39 23.04
N GLY A 194 0.83 5.25 22.54
CA GLY A 194 2.03 4.85 21.79
C GLY A 194 1.66 4.11 20.51
N THR A 195 2.64 3.38 19.96
CA THR A 195 2.55 2.74 18.64
C THR A 195 2.64 1.21 18.71
N ASN A 196 2.40 0.66 19.91
CA ASN A 196 2.48 -0.76 20.22
C ASN A 196 1.14 -1.51 20.07
N ASP A 197 0.18 -0.93 19.35
CA ASP A 197 -1.19 -1.44 19.13
C ASP A 197 -2.04 -1.62 20.41
N ALA A 198 -1.65 -1.09 21.57
CA ALA A 198 -2.44 -1.19 22.80
C ALA A 198 -3.89 -0.67 22.63
N MET A 199 -4.08 0.35 21.79
CA MET A 199 -5.39 0.94 21.49
C MET A 199 -6.31 -0.01 20.72
N LYS A 200 -5.76 -1.07 20.12
CA LYS A 200 -6.51 -2.09 19.38
C LYS A 200 -6.99 -3.24 20.27
N ILE A 201 -6.73 -3.18 21.58
CA ILE A 201 -6.94 -4.30 22.52
C ILE A 201 -7.97 -3.90 23.60
N PRO A 202 -9.18 -4.47 23.61
CA PRO A 202 -10.21 -4.15 24.61
C PRO A 202 -9.79 -4.37 26.06
N SER A 203 -9.01 -5.42 26.35
CA SER A 203 -8.52 -5.69 27.70
C SER A 203 -7.49 -4.66 28.20
N GLN A 204 -6.94 -3.83 27.31
CA GLN A 204 -6.09 -2.69 27.65
C GLN A 204 -6.86 -1.35 27.61
N GLY A 205 -8.19 -1.41 27.48
CA GLY A 205 -9.08 -0.25 27.41
C GLY A 205 -9.21 0.37 26.01
N GLY A 206 -8.77 -0.35 24.96
CA GLY A 206 -8.90 0.04 23.57
C GLY A 206 -10.14 -0.57 22.89
N ILE A 207 -10.12 -0.66 21.56
CA ILE A 207 -11.23 -1.18 20.74
C ILE A 207 -10.66 -2.21 19.74
N ALA A 208 -11.18 -3.43 19.72
CA ALA A 208 -10.79 -4.44 18.73
C ALA A 208 -11.28 -4.05 17.32
N PRO A 209 -10.60 -4.49 16.24
CA PRO A 209 -11.10 -4.25 14.90
C PRO A 209 -12.46 -4.89 14.68
N THR A 210 -13.31 -4.21 13.92
CA THR A 210 -14.56 -4.74 13.38
C THR A 210 -14.27 -5.32 12.01
N ASP A 211 -14.35 -6.64 11.87
CA ASP A 211 -14.16 -7.41 10.62
C ASP A 211 -13.16 -6.77 9.64
N ALA A 212 -11.87 -6.81 9.98
CA ALA A 212 -10.80 -6.20 9.20
C ALA A 212 -10.63 -6.82 7.79
N SER A 213 -11.34 -7.90 7.48
CA SER A 213 -11.34 -8.49 6.13
C SER A 213 -12.24 -7.73 5.15
N SER A 214 -13.22 -7.00 5.66
CA SER A 214 -14.20 -6.24 4.88
C SER A 214 -14.34 -4.77 5.30
N ASN A 215 -13.60 -4.33 6.33
CA ASN A 215 -13.64 -2.94 6.82
C ASN A 215 -12.23 -2.39 7.00
N LEU A 216 -12.00 -1.16 6.55
CA LEU A 216 -10.90 -0.35 7.02
C LEU A 216 -11.21 0.08 8.46
N ASN A 217 -10.39 -0.41 9.40
CA ASN A 217 -10.48 0.01 10.79
C ASN A 217 -9.56 1.23 11.01
N LEU A 218 -10.15 2.35 11.41
CA LEU A 218 -9.44 3.60 11.67
C LEU A 218 -9.58 3.94 13.15
N TRP A 219 -8.49 3.85 13.91
CA TRP A 219 -8.46 4.26 15.31
C TRP A 219 -8.09 5.73 15.47
N VAL A 220 -8.82 6.43 16.33
CA VAL A 220 -8.54 7.82 16.69
C VAL A 220 -8.24 7.89 18.17
N CYS A 221 -7.02 8.25 18.55
CA CYS A 221 -6.59 8.30 19.95
C CYS A 221 -5.36 9.18 20.16
N GLU A 222 -5.05 9.52 21.41
CA GLU A 222 -3.79 10.20 21.75
C GLU A 222 -2.59 9.24 21.61
N ILE A 223 -1.81 9.36 20.54
CA ILE A 223 -0.64 8.51 20.30
C ILE A 223 0.54 8.95 21.18
N GLY A 224 0.76 10.27 21.32
CA GLY A 224 1.92 10.86 21.99
C GLY A 224 3.20 10.87 21.16
N GLY A 225 4.23 11.57 21.64
CA GLY A 225 5.58 11.57 21.04
C GLY A 225 5.76 12.44 19.79
N GLY A 226 4.74 13.23 19.40
CA GLY A 226 4.76 14.04 18.18
C GLY A 226 4.38 13.26 16.91
N ILE A 227 3.93 12.02 17.07
CA ILE A 227 3.50 11.14 15.98
C ILE A 227 2.06 11.48 15.60
N LEU A 228 1.83 11.71 14.31
CA LEU A 228 0.52 12.05 13.75
C LEU A 228 -0.31 10.81 13.47
N GLY A 229 0.32 9.75 12.97
CA GLY A 229 -0.36 8.52 12.59
C GLY A 229 0.59 7.35 12.36
N TYR A 230 -0.01 6.18 12.18
CA TYR A 230 0.66 5.02 11.61
C TYR A 230 -0.35 4.02 11.04
N ALA A 231 0.09 3.23 10.08
CA ALA A 231 -0.64 2.15 9.46
C ALA A 231 0.06 0.80 9.68
N GLN A 232 -0.71 -0.28 9.55
CA GLN A 232 -0.16 -1.60 9.29
C GLN A 232 -0.16 -1.86 7.78
N PHE A 233 1.02 -2.12 7.21
CA PHE A 233 1.15 -2.59 5.82
C PHE A 233 0.42 -3.94 5.58
N PRO A 234 0.01 -4.23 4.34
CA PRO A 234 -0.59 -5.52 3.98
C PRO A 234 0.26 -6.74 4.37
N GLY A 235 -0.42 -7.87 4.61
CA GLY A 235 0.19 -9.14 5.02
C GLY A 235 0.34 -9.33 6.53
N GLY A 236 0.15 -8.27 7.31
CA GLY A 236 0.12 -8.28 8.78
C GLY A 236 -1.05 -9.07 9.40
N SER A 237 -1.21 -8.95 10.71
CA SER A 237 -2.28 -9.63 11.44
C SER A 237 -3.61 -8.88 11.28
N VAL A 238 -4.69 -9.59 10.98
CA VAL A 238 -6.05 -9.02 10.92
C VAL A 238 -6.50 -8.43 12.27
N ALA A 239 -5.94 -8.90 13.39
CA ALA A 239 -6.25 -8.38 14.72
C ALA A 239 -5.74 -6.94 14.96
N THR A 240 -4.85 -6.45 14.09
CA THR A 240 -4.24 -5.12 14.18
C THR A 240 -4.24 -4.37 12.86
N ASP A 241 -4.92 -4.90 11.83
CA ASP A 241 -4.98 -4.31 10.49
C ASP A 241 -5.79 -3.01 10.49
N GLY A 242 -5.27 -2.01 9.79
CA GLY A 242 -5.87 -0.67 9.68
C GLY A 242 -4.90 0.44 10.06
N VAL A 243 -5.47 1.60 10.35
CA VAL A 243 -4.78 2.89 10.48
C VAL A 243 -5.07 3.49 11.86
N VAL A 244 -4.08 4.13 12.47
CA VAL A 244 -4.23 4.90 13.71
C VAL A 244 -3.87 6.36 13.43
N ILE A 245 -4.71 7.29 13.87
CA ILE A 245 -4.54 8.72 13.71
C ILE A 245 -4.64 9.40 15.07
N GLY A 246 -3.73 10.34 15.34
CA GLY A 246 -3.77 11.21 16.50
C GLY A 246 -5.05 12.04 16.52
N THR A 247 -5.69 12.17 17.68
CA THR A 247 -6.96 12.91 17.83
C THR A 247 -6.92 14.32 17.22
N ASP A 248 -5.78 15.00 17.34
CA ASP A 248 -5.59 16.37 16.84
C ASP A 248 -5.39 16.45 15.32
N PHE A 249 -5.17 15.32 14.65
CA PHE A 249 -4.86 15.22 13.21
C PHE A 249 -5.92 14.45 12.41
N PHE A 250 -7.07 14.17 13.06
CA PHE A 250 -8.18 13.44 12.46
C PHE A 250 -9.27 14.38 11.95
N GLY A 251 -9.53 14.29 10.63
CA GLY A 251 -10.45 15.17 9.91
C GLY A 251 -10.02 16.63 9.93
N GLU A 252 -10.97 17.51 9.64
CA GLU A 252 -10.78 18.96 9.80
C GLU A 252 -10.89 19.36 11.26
N THR A 253 -9.81 19.89 11.82
CA THR A 253 -9.73 20.34 13.20
C THR A 253 -8.68 21.44 13.38
N ASN A 254 -8.96 22.39 14.25
CA ASN A 254 -7.99 23.43 14.58
C ASN A 254 -6.88 22.93 15.51
N ALA A 255 -7.07 21.79 16.19
CA ALA A 255 -6.13 21.28 17.19
C ALA A 255 -4.78 20.91 16.56
N GLY A 256 -4.80 20.28 15.38
CA GLY A 256 -3.59 19.89 14.64
C GLY A 256 -2.94 21.00 13.83
N GLY A 257 -3.54 22.21 13.78
CA GLY A 257 -3.03 23.35 13.02
C GLY A 257 -2.77 23.00 11.55
N ILE A 258 -1.49 23.05 11.15
CA ILE A 258 -1.02 22.73 9.79
C ILE A 258 -1.20 21.25 9.38
N TYR A 259 -1.49 20.36 10.33
CA TYR A 259 -1.81 18.94 10.12
C TYR A 259 -3.28 18.60 10.46
N GLY A 260 -4.12 19.63 10.62
CA GLY A 260 -5.53 19.49 10.99
C GLY A 260 -6.48 19.49 9.79
N LYS A 261 -6.03 19.03 8.61
CA LYS A 261 -6.81 19.03 7.36
C LYS A 261 -6.96 17.63 6.77
N GLY A 262 -6.76 16.61 7.60
CA GLY A 262 -7.07 15.21 7.33
C GLY A 262 -6.10 14.45 6.43
N ARG A 263 -4.97 15.05 6.01
CA ARG A 263 -4.02 14.38 5.09
C ARG A 263 -3.13 13.37 5.79
N THR A 264 -3.01 13.45 7.12
CA THR A 264 -2.50 12.32 7.91
C THR A 264 -3.30 11.05 7.60
N GLY A 265 -4.64 11.13 7.55
CA GLY A 265 -5.46 9.98 7.18
C GLY A 265 -5.22 9.48 5.76
N THR A 266 -5.09 10.38 4.79
CA THR A 266 -4.76 10.04 3.40
C THR A 266 -3.42 9.31 3.29
N HIS A 267 -2.38 9.84 3.93
CA HIS A 267 -1.04 9.27 3.98
C HIS A 267 -1.03 7.85 4.59
N GLU A 268 -1.63 7.67 5.76
CA GLU A 268 -1.65 6.37 6.42
C GLU A 268 -2.51 5.34 5.66
N VAL A 269 -3.59 5.75 5.01
CA VAL A 269 -4.37 4.85 4.13
C VAL A 269 -3.54 4.46 2.90
N GLY A 270 -2.67 5.34 2.38
CA GLY A 270 -1.69 5.00 1.36
C GLY A 270 -0.78 3.84 1.80
N HIS A 271 -0.24 3.89 3.02
CA HIS A 271 0.53 2.77 3.59
C HIS A 271 -0.29 1.49 3.75
N TRP A 272 -1.53 1.60 4.24
CA TRP A 272 -2.44 0.46 4.33
C TRP A 272 -2.76 -0.15 2.95
N LEU A 273 -2.66 0.66 1.89
CA LEU A 273 -2.74 0.26 0.47
C LEU A 273 -1.36 0.03 -0.18
N ASN A 274 -0.34 -0.33 0.59
CA ASN A 274 0.98 -0.79 0.12
C ASN A 274 1.87 0.28 -0.56
N LEU A 275 1.61 1.56 -0.29
CA LEU A 275 2.53 2.64 -0.67
C LEU A 275 3.62 2.83 0.39
N ARG A 276 4.82 3.14 -0.06
CA ARG A 276 5.94 3.54 0.81
C ARG A 276 6.09 5.05 0.79
N HIS A 277 6.90 5.58 1.69
CA HIS A 277 7.34 6.96 1.61
C HIS A 277 8.10 7.20 0.30
N ILE A 278 7.91 8.35 -0.35
CA ILE A 278 8.46 8.60 -1.70
C ILE A 278 9.99 8.66 -1.77
N TRP A 279 10.67 8.85 -0.64
CA TRP A 279 12.14 8.78 -0.54
C TRP A 279 12.65 7.36 -0.27
N GLY A 280 11.75 6.35 -0.27
CA GLY A 280 12.09 4.95 -0.10
C GLY A 280 12.63 4.56 1.28
N ASP A 281 12.51 5.45 2.27
CA ASP A 281 13.10 5.28 3.60
C ASP A 281 14.61 5.00 3.54
N GLY A 282 15.29 5.74 2.67
CA GLY A 282 16.73 5.85 2.65
C GLY A 282 17.19 6.88 1.65
N ARG A 283 18.46 6.80 1.25
CA ARG A 283 19.05 7.77 0.31
C ARG A 283 18.69 7.42 -1.14
N CYS A 284 19.27 8.14 -2.10
CA CYS A 284 19.06 7.99 -3.55
C CYS A 284 19.18 6.59 -4.18
N ASN A 285 19.59 5.57 -3.43
CA ASN A 285 19.68 4.17 -3.87
C ASN A 285 18.53 3.29 -3.34
N ARG A 286 17.59 3.88 -2.60
CA ARG A 286 16.36 3.26 -2.12
C ARG A 286 15.19 3.85 -2.90
N ASP A 287 14.13 3.08 -3.01
CA ASP A 287 12.99 3.41 -3.86
C ASP A 287 11.68 3.05 -3.15
N ASP A 288 10.60 3.74 -3.52
CA ASP A 288 9.24 3.47 -3.02
C ASP A 288 8.53 2.37 -3.86
N PHE A 289 9.22 1.85 -4.87
CA PHE A 289 8.79 0.87 -5.86
C PHE A 289 7.72 1.40 -6.82
N VAL A 290 7.73 2.71 -7.08
CA VAL A 290 6.86 3.39 -8.04
C VAL A 290 7.72 4.12 -9.08
N ALA A 291 7.67 3.67 -10.33
CA ALA A 291 8.55 4.22 -11.37
C ALA A 291 8.28 5.69 -11.76
N ASP A 292 7.10 6.22 -11.46
CA ASP A 292 6.70 7.60 -11.78
C ASP A 292 6.79 8.57 -10.60
N THR A 293 7.29 8.13 -9.43
CA THR A 293 7.76 9.01 -8.36
C THR A 293 9.27 9.22 -8.53
N PRO A 294 9.76 10.46 -8.69
CA PRO A 294 11.18 10.74 -8.76
C PRO A 294 11.91 10.31 -7.48
N THR A 295 13.14 9.82 -7.61
CA THR A 295 13.95 9.46 -6.45
C THR A 295 14.26 10.70 -5.60
N SER A 296 14.25 10.50 -4.28
CA SER A 296 14.63 11.50 -3.29
C SER A 296 15.52 10.85 -2.23
N ASP A 297 16.31 11.64 -1.49
CA ASP A 297 17.22 11.12 -0.45
C ASP A 297 16.71 11.33 0.98
N ALA A 298 15.58 12.02 1.15
CA ALA A 298 15.02 12.37 2.44
C ALA A 298 13.55 12.82 2.32
N PRO A 299 12.78 12.81 3.44
CA PRO A 299 11.48 13.47 3.49
C PRO A 299 11.60 14.98 3.32
N ASN A 300 10.61 15.57 2.64
CA ASN A 300 10.40 17.01 2.62
C ASN A 300 9.42 17.45 3.70
N TYR A 301 9.58 18.69 4.17
CA TYR A 301 8.75 19.25 5.24
C TYR A 301 8.24 20.64 4.88
N ASN A 302 7.25 21.11 5.65
CA ASN A 302 6.59 22.40 5.44
C ASN A 302 5.88 22.45 4.09
N CYS A 303 6.02 23.55 3.37
CA CYS A 303 5.48 23.77 2.03
C CYS A 303 6.63 24.27 1.14
N PRO A 304 7.52 23.37 0.70
CA PRO A 304 8.71 23.75 -0.02
C PRO A 304 8.34 24.36 -1.37
N SER A 305 9.10 25.37 -1.79
CA SER A 305 8.95 25.98 -3.12
C SER A 305 9.37 24.98 -4.19
N TYR A 306 8.63 24.95 -5.31
CA TYR A 306 9.02 24.17 -6.47
C TYR A 306 10.05 24.91 -7.33
N PRO A 307 11.10 24.23 -7.84
CA PRO A 307 11.47 22.86 -7.54
C PRO A 307 12.32 22.77 -6.25
N THR A 308 12.09 21.71 -5.48
CA THR A 308 13.10 21.15 -4.57
C THR A 308 13.76 19.98 -5.32
N VAL A 309 15.09 19.87 -5.27
CA VAL A 309 15.84 18.92 -6.10
C VAL A 309 16.75 18.08 -5.23
N ASN A 310 16.45 16.79 -5.10
CA ASN A 310 17.32 15.77 -4.54
C ASN A 310 17.57 14.67 -5.58
N CYS A 311 18.60 13.85 -5.39
CA CYS A 311 18.93 12.72 -6.28
C CYS A 311 18.99 13.01 -7.80
N ARG A 312 19.20 14.29 -8.18
CA ARG A 312 19.29 14.83 -9.56
C ARG A 312 17.95 15.08 -10.28
N SER A 313 16.82 14.90 -9.61
CA SER A 313 15.47 15.21 -10.15
C SER A 313 14.70 16.15 -9.23
N ALA A 314 13.65 16.80 -9.73
CA ALA A 314 12.75 17.52 -8.86
C ALA A 314 11.98 16.52 -7.99
N ASP A 315 11.97 16.75 -6.68
CA ASP A 315 11.16 15.98 -5.75
C ASP A 315 9.68 16.26 -6.01
N MET A 316 8.86 15.21 -5.97
CA MET A 316 7.41 15.33 -5.99
C MET A 316 6.90 15.66 -4.59
N THR A 317 7.31 16.81 -4.04
CA THR A 317 7.05 17.21 -2.64
C THR A 317 5.57 17.30 -2.28
N MET A 318 4.70 17.41 -3.28
CA MET A 318 3.25 17.46 -3.14
C MET A 318 2.56 16.10 -3.17
N ASN A 319 3.33 15.01 -3.23
CA ASN A 319 2.79 13.67 -3.11
C ASN A 319 2.25 13.43 -1.68
N TYR A 320 1.12 12.74 -1.55
CA TYR A 320 0.56 12.39 -0.24
C TYR A 320 1.49 11.51 0.60
N MET A 321 2.45 10.81 -0.01
CA MET A 321 3.42 9.94 0.67
C MET A 321 4.73 10.64 1.07
N ASP A 322 4.79 11.98 1.01
CA ASP A 322 5.85 12.81 1.61
C ASP A 322 5.42 13.36 2.99
N TYR A 323 6.28 14.12 3.69
CA TYR A 323 6.07 14.65 5.06
C TYR A 323 5.77 16.16 5.14
N VAL A 324 5.35 16.76 4.01
CA VAL A 324 4.93 18.16 3.92
C VAL A 324 3.66 18.42 4.76
N GLN A 325 3.24 19.68 4.84
CA GLN A 325 1.99 20.05 5.52
C GLN A 325 0.76 19.64 4.70
N ASP A 326 -0.39 19.49 5.34
CA ASP A 326 -1.61 18.97 4.70
C ASP A 326 -2.10 19.81 3.50
N ASP A 327 -1.82 21.12 3.48
CA ASP A 327 -2.15 21.99 2.35
C ASP A 327 -1.27 21.78 1.12
N CYS A 328 -0.10 21.19 1.34
CA CYS A 328 0.99 21.15 0.37
C CYS A 328 1.18 19.77 -0.22
N MET A 329 0.39 18.78 0.20
CA MET A 329 0.22 17.49 -0.46
C MET A 329 -1.17 17.37 -1.08
N TYR A 330 -1.24 16.96 -2.34
CA TYR A 330 -2.48 17.00 -3.12
C TYR A 330 -2.49 16.09 -4.35
N MET A 331 -1.62 15.07 -4.41
CA MET A 331 -1.65 14.07 -5.47
C MET A 331 -1.13 12.70 -5.05
N PHE A 332 -1.73 11.67 -5.63
CA PHE A 332 -1.09 10.38 -5.89
C PHE A 332 -0.68 10.31 -7.37
N THR A 333 0.24 9.39 -7.70
CA THR A 333 0.64 9.13 -9.10
C THR A 333 -0.12 7.95 -9.72
N THR A 334 -0.09 7.85 -11.05
CA THR A 334 -0.61 6.69 -11.79
C THR A 334 0.05 5.37 -11.38
N GLY A 335 1.34 5.37 -11.09
CA GLY A 335 2.06 4.21 -10.59
C GLY A 335 1.66 3.83 -9.15
N GLN A 336 1.43 4.81 -8.27
CA GLN A 336 0.88 4.58 -6.95
C GLN A 336 -0.53 3.97 -7.03
N ASN A 337 -1.39 4.46 -7.93
CA ASN A 337 -2.70 3.89 -8.19
C ASN A 337 -2.61 2.39 -8.55
N ASP A 338 -1.75 2.05 -9.50
CA ASP A 338 -1.58 0.65 -9.91
C ASP A 338 -1.15 -0.26 -8.75
N ARG A 339 -0.24 0.21 -7.88
CA ARG A 339 0.16 -0.55 -6.69
C ARG A 339 -0.99 -0.77 -5.72
N MET A 340 -1.78 0.26 -5.44
CA MET A 340 -2.94 0.15 -4.55
C MET A 340 -3.99 -0.81 -5.11
N ARG A 341 -4.32 -0.69 -6.39
CA ARG A 341 -5.35 -1.50 -7.06
C ARG A 341 -4.93 -2.96 -7.22
N ALA A 342 -3.63 -3.26 -7.28
CA ALA A 342 -3.13 -4.64 -7.28
C ALA A 342 -3.49 -5.45 -6.02
N LEU A 343 -3.87 -4.79 -4.91
CA LEU A 343 -4.24 -5.49 -3.68
C LEU A 343 -5.62 -6.15 -3.73
N PHE A 344 -6.50 -5.69 -4.63
CA PHE A 344 -7.90 -6.10 -4.72
C PHE A 344 -8.13 -7.20 -5.77
N VAL A 345 -7.07 -7.66 -6.43
CA VAL A 345 -7.14 -8.78 -7.37
C VAL A 345 -7.51 -10.08 -6.65
N ALA A 346 -8.03 -11.07 -7.38
CA ALA A 346 -8.32 -12.40 -6.83
C ALA A 346 -7.08 -13.01 -6.14
N GLY A 347 -7.23 -13.49 -4.90
CA GLY A 347 -6.13 -13.96 -4.05
C GLY A 347 -5.26 -12.86 -3.44
N GLY A 348 -5.56 -11.59 -3.71
CA GLY A 348 -4.86 -10.42 -3.17
C GLY A 348 -5.21 -10.15 -1.71
N PRO A 349 -4.35 -9.41 -0.98
CA PRO A 349 -4.53 -9.18 0.46
C PRO A 349 -5.76 -8.33 0.83
N LYS A 350 -6.40 -7.65 -0.15
CA LYS A 350 -7.59 -6.82 0.03
C LYS A 350 -8.75 -7.26 -0.89
N GLU A 351 -8.71 -8.49 -1.43
CA GLU A 351 -9.79 -9.04 -2.26
C GLU A 351 -11.17 -9.01 -1.56
N GLY A 352 -11.21 -9.19 -0.24
CA GLY A 352 -12.45 -9.17 0.55
C GLY A 352 -13.25 -7.86 0.51
N PHE A 353 -12.69 -6.78 -0.05
CA PHE A 353 -13.36 -5.49 -0.23
C PHE A 353 -14.10 -5.34 -1.56
N VAL A 354 -13.97 -6.30 -2.49
CA VAL A 354 -14.54 -6.23 -3.84
C VAL A 354 -15.36 -7.47 -4.21
N ASN A 355 -15.64 -8.35 -3.24
CA ASN A 355 -16.36 -9.62 -3.41
C ASN A 355 -17.81 -9.56 -2.93
#